data_AF-C5A2A4-F1
#
_entry.id   AF-C5A2A4-F1
#
_cell.length_a   1.000
_cell.length_b   1.000
_cell.length_c   1.000
_cell.angle_alpha   90.00
_cell.angle_beta   90.00
_cell.angle_gamma   90.00
#
_symmetry.space_group_name_H-M   'P 1'
#
loop_
_entity.id
_entity.type
_entity.pdbx_description
1 polymer ?
#
loop_
_entity_poly.entity_id
_entity_poly.type
_entity_poly.pdbx_seq_one_letter_code
_entity_poly.pdbx_strand_id
1 'polypeptide(L)'
;MDEVLLPRERRDAVVFIGVDAADNVEFVKVYAVSEEKAKEALEKFFNARGLFPADYRLVSRGVENVKGKGAITTRTETSLSSALARLGLKLLSNGVLHLEGAETVYQLTLVSEELYSKLMEERAGRAKRRGLAISIAAAFSLGFSVLVVNLRAVNLRPLIPPGAVLLTEPEPDEVLRLMMEGKQVIVETVWPSKYMGLPFGVRVKIPPMSKEEFAEELKRRTGVSVERGLLEDYPEWLFNYRNLEFILQIFEKLVEKGVEKEEALEIAVMVNLGFIPSEFEGLSLKSKR
;
A
#
# COMPACT_ATOMS: atom_id res chain seq x y z
N MET A 1 -27.59 18.07 -1.49
CA MET A 1 -26.78 18.59 -0.38
C MET A 1 -26.75 17.49 0.68
N ASP A 2 -25.57 16.92 0.93
CA ASP A 2 -25.39 15.49 1.22
C ASP A 2 -25.87 15.01 2.60
N GLU A 3 -26.98 14.26 2.58
CA GLU A 3 -27.63 13.66 3.76
C GLU A 3 -26.81 12.56 4.45
N VAL A 4 -25.69 12.14 3.86
CA VAL A 4 -24.87 11.00 4.31
C VAL A 4 -23.93 11.37 5.45
N LEU A 5 -23.73 12.67 5.74
CA LEU A 5 -22.83 13.14 6.81
C LEU A 5 -23.53 13.49 8.12
N LEU A 6 -24.86 13.64 8.11
CA LEU A 6 -25.61 14.04 9.31
C LEU A 6 -25.98 12.81 10.15
N PRO A 7 -25.66 12.78 11.46
CA PRO A 7 -26.14 11.77 12.39
C PRO A 7 -27.67 11.71 12.38
N ARG A 8 -28.22 10.60 11.87
CA ARG A 8 -29.68 10.35 11.81
C ARG A 8 -30.00 8.88 12.01
N GLU A 9 -31.26 8.59 12.27
CA GLU A 9 -31.78 7.22 12.19
C GLU A 9 -31.82 6.78 10.72
N ARG A 10 -31.34 5.56 10.46
CA ARG A 10 -31.19 4.98 9.12
C ARG A 10 -31.71 3.55 9.12
N ARG A 11 -32.16 3.08 7.95
CA ARG A 11 -32.69 1.71 7.75
C ARG A 11 -31.99 0.97 6.63
N ASP A 12 -31.20 1.66 5.83
CA ASP A 12 -30.53 1.16 4.64
C ASP A 12 -29.04 0.89 4.89
N ALA A 13 -28.32 1.89 5.40
CA ALA A 13 -26.90 1.79 5.70
C ALA A 13 -26.45 2.79 6.77
N VAL A 14 -25.37 2.47 7.47
CA VAL A 14 -24.65 3.39 8.37
C VAL A 14 -23.16 3.30 8.09
N VAL A 15 -22.50 4.45 8.15
CA VAL A 15 -21.05 4.58 7.95
C VAL A 15 -20.42 4.95 9.29
N PHE A 16 -19.43 4.16 9.67
CA PHE A 16 -18.52 4.40 10.78
C PHE A 16 -17.18 4.84 10.23
N ILE A 17 -16.55 5.79 10.91
CA ILE A 17 -15.20 6.24 10.57
C ILE A 17 -14.32 6.27 11.80
N GLY A 18 -13.05 5.94 11.62
CA GLY A 18 -12.01 6.20 12.61
C GLY A 18 -11.19 7.40 12.13
N VAL A 19 -11.17 8.46 12.91
CA VAL A 19 -10.39 9.67 12.60
C VAL A 19 -9.21 9.82 13.54
N ASP A 20 -8.09 10.33 13.03
CA ASP A 20 -6.92 10.65 13.84
C ASP A 20 -7.07 11.99 14.59
N ALA A 21 -5.99 12.46 15.23
CA ALA A 21 -5.99 13.73 15.95
C ALA A 21 -6.05 14.98 15.04
N ALA A 22 -5.78 14.81 13.74
CA ALA A 22 -5.87 15.84 12.72
C ALA A 22 -7.18 15.77 11.91
N ASP A 23 -8.14 14.96 12.37
CA ASP A 23 -9.42 14.67 11.71
C ASP A 23 -9.30 13.99 10.33
N ASN A 24 -8.15 13.37 10.02
CA ASN A 24 -7.99 12.53 8.83
C ASN A 24 -8.77 11.23 9.01
N VAL A 25 -9.41 10.77 7.93
CA VAL A 25 -10.20 9.52 7.95
C VAL A 25 -9.26 8.35 7.66
N GLU A 26 -8.89 7.61 8.70
CA GLU A 26 -7.95 6.49 8.58
C GLU A 26 -8.65 5.13 8.45
N PHE A 27 -9.92 5.07 8.83
CA PHE A 27 -10.73 3.86 8.86
C PHE A 27 -12.16 4.18 8.42
N VAL A 28 -12.73 3.32 7.58
CA VAL A 28 -14.15 3.39 7.18
C VAL A 28 -14.77 2.01 7.31
N LYS A 29 -15.87 1.89 8.05
CA LYS A 29 -16.69 0.68 8.10
C LYS A 29 -18.12 1.00 7.74
N VAL A 30 -18.66 0.30 6.76
CA VAL A 30 -20.06 0.43 6.34
C VAL A 30 -20.81 -0.80 6.78
N TYR A 31 -21.97 -0.60 7.41
CA TYR A 31 -22.98 -1.63 7.62
C TYR A 31 -24.19 -1.30 6.76
N ALA A 32 -24.74 -2.28 6.06
CA ALA A 32 -25.92 -2.08 5.23
C ALA A 32 -26.78 -3.34 5.13
N VAL A 33 -28.03 -3.17 4.72
CA VAL A 33 -28.96 -4.29 4.50
C VAL A 33 -28.57 -5.18 3.30
N SER A 34 -27.71 -4.69 2.41
CA SER A 34 -27.22 -5.42 1.23
C SER A 34 -25.85 -4.90 0.78
N GLU A 35 -25.17 -5.66 -0.09
CA GLU A 35 -23.90 -5.25 -0.69
C GLU A 35 -24.06 -3.99 -1.55
N GLU A 36 -25.15 -3.91 -2.33
CA GLU A 36 -25.46 -2.76 -3.18
C GLU A 36 -25.61 -1.48 -2.34
N LYS A 37 -26.33 -1.57 -1.22
CA LYS A 37 -26.49 -0.44 -0.29
C LYS A 37 -25.21 -0.06 0.43
N ALA A 38 -24.35 -1.03 0.71
CA ALA A 38 -23.03 -0.75 1.28
C ALA A 38 -22.16 0.05 0.29
N LYS A 39 -22.14 -0.35 -0.99
CA LYS A 39 -21.38 0.37 -2.04
C LYS A 39 -21.93 1.77 -2.28
N GLU A 40 -23.25 1.91 -2.39
CA GLU A 40 -23.92 3.20 -2.57
C GLU A 40 -23.60 4.17 -1.40
N ALA A 41 -23.65 3.68 -0.16
CA ALA A 41 -23.32 4.49 1.02
C ALA A 41 -21.84 4.88 1.06
N LEU A 42 -20.95 3.97 0.67
CA LEU A 42 -19.51 4.22 0.60
C LEU A 42 -19.18 5.28 -0.44
N GLU A 43 -19.69 5.15 -1.66
CA GLU A 43 -19.45 6.12 -2.76
C GLU A 43 -19.94 7.51 -2.38
N LYS A 44 -21.16 7.62 -1.83
CA LYS A 44 -21.68 8.91 -1.36
C LYS A 44 -20.83 9.50 -0.24
N PHE A 45 -20.34 8.67 0.69
CA PHE A 45 -19.48 9.14 1.76
C PHE A 45 -18.14 9.68 1.25
N PHE A 46 -17.49 8.96 0.34
CA PHE A 46 -16.20 9.36 -0.24
C PHE A 46 -16.34 10.68 -1.02
N ASN A 47 -17.36 10.78 -1.87
CA ASN A 47 -17.66 12.00 -2.62
C ASN A 47 -17.93 13.19 -1.67
N ALA A 48 -18.73 13.00 -0.62
CA ALA A 48 -19.08 14.07 0.32
C ALA A 48 -17.89 14.55 1.18
N ARG A 49 -16.90 13.69 1.41
CA ARG A 49 -15.68 14.03 2.17
C ARG A 49 -14.49 14.41 1.29
N GLY A 50 -14.63 14.38 -0.04
CA GLY A 50 -13.52 14.60 -0.96
C GLY A 50 -12.41 13.56 -0.82
N LEU A 51 -12.77 12.32 -0.43
CA LEU A 51 -11.81 11.21 -0.28
C LEU A 51 -11.71 10.44 -1.58
N PHE A 52 -10.49 10.07 -1.97
CA PHE A 52 -10.27 9.26 -3.16
C PHE A 52 -10.27 7.77 -2.79
N PRO A 53 -11.09 6.92 -3.45
CA PRO A 53 -11.13 5.48 -3.17
C PRO A 53 -9.78 4.77 -3.29
N ALA A 54 -8.86 5.28 -4.11
CA ALA A 54 -7.53 4.71 -4.33
C ALA A 54 -6.62 4.80 -3.09
N ASP A 55 -6.87 5.74 -2.18
CA ASP A 55 -6.06 5.94 -0.97
C ASP A 55 -6.44 4.94 0.15
N TYR A 56 -7.42 4.07 -0.11
CA TYR A 56 -8.00 3.16 0.86
C TYR A 56 -7.96 1.71 0.37
N ARG A 57 -7.58 0.84 1.29
CA ARG A 57 -7.51 -0.60 1.08
C ARG A 57 -8.72 -1.30 1.69
N LEU A 58 -9.43 -2.08 0.88
CA LEU A 58 -10.46 -2.99 1.38
C LEU A 58 -9.81 -4.12 2.18
N VAL A 59 -10.09 -4.18 3.48
CA VAL A 59 -9.50 -5.17 4.42
C VAL A 59 -10.51 -6.20 4.93
N SER A 60 -11.80 -5.92 4.84
CA SER A 60 -12.85 -6.88 5.18
C SER A 60 -14.12 -6.62 4.38
N ARG A 61 -14.79 -7.69 3.97
CA ARG A 61 -16.15 -7.66 3.43
C ARG A 61 -16.89 -8.93 3.78
N GLY A 62 -18.21 -8.85 3.87
CA GLY A 62 -19.07 -10.04 3.99
C GLY A 62 -20.31 -9.80 4.82
N VAL A 63 -20.93 -10.89 5.25
CA VAL A 63 -22.16 -10.85 6.05
C VAL A 63 -21.81 -11.00 7.53
N GLU A 64 -22.34 -10.12 8.37
CA GLU A 64 -22.22 -10.16 9.83
C GLU A 64 -23.55 -10.58 10.45
N ASN A 65 -23.50 -11.49 11.43
CA ASN A 65 -24.67 -11.89 12.20
C ASN A 65 -25.01 -10.80 13.24
N VAL A 66 -26.23 -10.31 13.19
CA VAL A 66 -26.74 -9.27 14.09
C VAL A 66 -27.99 -9.74 14.86
N LYS A 67 -28.23 -11.05 14.92
CA LYS A 67 -29.36 -11.64 15.62
C LYS A 67 -29.39 -11.17 17.07
N GLY A 68 -30.53 -10.62 17.48
CA GLY A 68 -30.74 -10.07 18.83
C GLY A 68 -30.21 -8.65 19.03
N LYS A 69 -29.55 -8.03 18.04
CA LYS A 69 -29.24 -6.59 18.07
C LYS A 69 -30.45 -5.79 17.57
N GLY A 70 -30.85 -4.77 18.32
CA GLY A 70 -31.94 -3.86 17.90
C GLY A 70 -31.48 -2.80 16.89
N ALA A 71 -30.24 -2.32 17.04
CA ALA A 71 -29.63 -1.32 16.16
C ALA A 71 -28.10 -1.44 16.18
N ILE A 72 -27.45 -0.89 15.15
CA ILE A 72 -25.99 -0.70 15.10
C ILE A 72 -25.68 0.78 15.30
N THR A 73 -24.88 1.07 16.32
CA THR A 73 -24.47 2.41 16.77
C THR A 73 -23.03 2.38 17.27
N THR A 74 -22.42 3.55 17.49
CA THR A 74 -21.11 3.63 18.15
C THR A 74 -21.12 3.02 19.56
N ARG A 75 -22.29 3.03 20.24
CA ARG A 75 -22.47 2.43 21.58
C ARG A 75 -22.57 0.91 21.54
N THR A 76 -23.09 0.32 20.48
CA THR A 76 -23.12 -1.14 20.32
C THR A 76 -21.80 -1.68 19.79
N GLU A 77 -21.03 -0.83 19.10
CA GLU A 77 -19.71 -1.13 18.55
C GLU A 77 -18.56 -0.79 19.53
N THR A 78 -18.71 -1.17 20.79
CA THR A 78 -17.72 -0.90 21.86
C THR A 78 -16.37 -1.56 21.59
N SER A 79 -16.36 -2.79 21.09
CA SER A 79 -15.15 -3.51 20.70
C SER A 79 -14.39 -2.79 19.59
N LEU A 80 -15.12 -2.29 18.57
CA LEU A 80 -14.53 -1.52 17.48
C LEU A 80 -13.98 -0.18 17.99
N SER A 81 -14.77 0.54 18.79
CA SER A 81 -14.33 1.80 19.40
C SER A 81 -13.06 1.62 20.23
N SER A 82 -12.96 0.54 21.00
CA SER A 82 -11.81 0.24 21.84
C SER A 82 -10.59 -0.19 21.01
N ALA A 83 -10.80 -0.91 19.90
CA ALA A 83 -9.75 -1.26 18.97
C ALA A 83 -9.15 -0.01 18.28
N LEU A 84 -10.00 0.89 17.79
CA LEU A 84 -9.59 2.14 17.15
C LEU A 84 -8.90 3.09 18.14
N ALA A 85 -9.41 3.20 19.37
CA ALA A 85 -8.79 4.04 20.40
C ALA A 85 -7.34 3.62 20.71
N ARG A 86 -7.02 2.33 20.69
CA ARG A 86 -5.64 1.83 20.84
C ARG A 86 -4.71 2.23 19.71
N LEU A 87 -5.27 2.56 18.54
CA LEU A 87 -4.55 3.07 17.38
C LEU A 87 -4.51 4.60 17.35
N GLY A 88 -4.99 5.28 18.41
CA GLY A 88 -5.12 6.73 18.46
C GLY A 88 -6.28 7.28 17.63
N LEU A 89 -7.19 6.41 17.19
CA LEU A 89 -8.32 6.79 16.33
C LEU A 89 -9.61 6.93 17.13
N LYS A 90 -10.38 7.97 16.83
CA LYS A 90 -11.71 8.23 17.38
C LYS A 90 -12.79 7.66 16.46
N LEU A 91 -13.60 6.75 16.98
CA LEU A 91 -14.77 6.22 16.26
C LEU A 91 -15.88 7.27 16.20
N LEU A 92 -16.32 7.59 14.98
CA LEU A 92 -17.48 8.42 14.68
C LEU A 92 -18.44 7.64 13.79
N SER A 93 -19.69 8.09 13.71
CA SER A 93 -20.70 7.51 12.83
C SER A 93 -21.63 8.58 12.27
N ASN A 94 -22.15 8.33 11.07
CA ASN A 94 -23.17 9.16 10.45
C ASN A 94 -24.61 8.80 10.88
N GLY A 95 -24.80 7.94 11.88
CA GLY A 95 -26.14 7.63 12.36
C GLY A 95 -26.30 6.36 13.18
N VAL A 96 -27.54 5.90 13.23
CA VAL A 96 -27.97 4.67 13.89
C VAL A 96 -28.66 3.82 12.82
N LEU A 97 -28.15 2.60 12.58
CA LEU A 97 -28.84 1.65 11.70
C LEU A 97 -29.81 0.81 12.52
N HIS A 98 -31.11 1.00 12.29
CA HIS A 98 -32.14 0.15 12.88
C HIS A 98 -32.22 -1.16 12.10
N LEU A 99 -32.24 -2.27 12.83
CA LEU A 99 -32.16 -3.60 12.22
C LEU A 99 -33.53 -4.23 11.99
N GLU A 100 -34.60 -3.73 12.60
CA GLU A 100 -36.00 -4.19 12.40
C GLU A 100 -36.18 -5.72 12.43
N GLY A 101 -35.37 -6.43 13.22
CA GLY A 101 -35.41 -7.89 13.31
C GLY A 101 -34.55 -8.65 12.29
N ALA A 102 -33.75 -7.95 11.49
CA ALA A 102 -32.77 -8.55 10.59
C ALA A 102 -31.80 -9.46 11.38
N GLU A 103 -31.56 -10.66 10.85
CA GLU A 103 -30.60 -11.59 11.43
C GLU A 103 -29.16 -11.33 10.95
N THR A 104 -29.02 -10.68 9.79
CA THR A 104 -27.74 -10.42 9.14
C THR A 104 -27.70 -9.03 8.50
N VAL A 105 -26.49 -8.49 8.37
CA VAL A 105 -26.19 -7.29 7.59
C VAL A 105 -24.93 -7.51 6.76
N TYR A 106 -24.81 -6.79 5.66
CA TYR A 106 -23.57 -6.72 4.92
C TYR A 106 -22.63 -5.69 5.56
N GLN A 107 -21.33 -5.97 5.54
CA GLN A 107 -20.31 -5.05 6.02
C GLN A 107 -19.14 -4.93 5.05
N LEU A 108 -18.59 -3.72 4.96
CA LEU A 108 -17.36 -3.37 4.26
C LEU A 108 -16.45 -2.63 5.22
N THR A 109 -15.17 -2.96 5.24
CA THR A 109 -14.16 -2.23 6.02
C THR A 109 -13.00 -1.85 5.13
N LEU A 110 -12.69 -0.56 5.12
CA LEU A 110 -11.56 0.04 4.44
C LEU A 110 -10.66 0.73 5.47
N VAL A 111 -9.37 0.77 5.16
CA VAL A 111 -8.36 1.53 5.93
C VAL A 111 -7.53 2.33 4.96
N SER A 112 -7.03 3.49 5.37
CA SER A 112 -6.06 4.24 4.60
C SER A 112 -4.79 3.39 4.37
N GLU A 113 -4.09 3.63 3.27
CA GLU A 113 -2.78 2.99 3.03
C GLU A 113 -1.75 3.36 4.12
N GLU A 114 -1.86 4.55 4.72
CA GLU A 114 -1.03 4.98 5.84
C GLU A 114 -1.28 4.14 7.11
N LEU A 115 -2.54 4.01 7.55
CA LEU A 115 -2.90 3.18 8.70
C LEU A 115 -2.54 1.72 8.46
N TYR A 116 -2.78 1.22 7.25
CA TYR A 116 -2.43 -0.14 6.88
C TYR A 116 -0.92 -0.39 7.04
N SER A 117 -0.10 0.52 6.54
CA SER A 117 1.36 0.45 6.65
C SER A 117 1.82 0.46 8.12
N LYS A 118 1.31 1.38 8.94
CA LYS A 118 1.58 1.44 10.39
C LYS A 118 1.23 0.14 11.11
N LEU A 119 0.06 -0.45 10.81
CA LEU A 119 -0.38 -1.73 11.42
C LEU A 119 0.54 -2.89 11.03
N MET A 120 1.03 -2.91 9.80
CA MET A 120 1.95 -3.94 9.33
C MET A 120 3.34 -3.80 9.96
N GLU A 121 3.83 -2.59 10.12
CA GLU A 121 5.09 -2.30 10.85
C GLU A 121 4.99 -2.72 12.32
N GLU A 122 3.90 -2.40 13.01
CA GLU A 122 3.69 -2.77 14.41
C GLU A 122 3.64 -4.29 14.58
N ARG A 123 3.01 -5.02 13.64
CA ARG A 123 3.02 -6.49 13.61
C ARG A 123 4.41 -7.05 13.38
N ALA A 124 5.18 -6.49 12.44
CA ALA A 124 6.56 -6.88 12.19
C ALA A 124 7.44 -6.62 13.42
N GLY A 125 7.28 -5.47 14.08
CA GLY A 125 7.96 -5.11 15.33
C GLY A 125 7.62 -6.05 16.48
N ARG A 126 6.35 -6.44 16.64
CA ARG A 126 5.93 -7.44 17.64
C ARG A 126 6.50 -8.83 17.36
N ALA A 127 6.53 -9.27 16.11
CA ALA A 127 7.15 -10.54 15.73
C ALA A 127 8.65 -10.52 16.04
N LYS A 128 9.35 -9.42 15.74
CA LYS A 128 10.77 -9.22 16.06
C LYS A 128 11.03 -9.22 17.58
N ARG A 129 10.20 -8.56 18.39
CA ARG A 129 10.28 -8.58 19.87
C ARG A 129 10.03 -9.95 20.49
N ARG A 130 9.24 -10.81 19.83
CA ARG A 130 9.00 -12.19 20.25
C ARG A 130 10.09 -13.17 19.77
N GLY A 131 11.17 -12.66 19.17
CA GLY A 131 12.26 -13.49 18.64
C GLY A 131 11.88 -14.29 17.39
N LEU A 132 10.74 -13.99 16.76
CA LEU A 132 10.23 -14.70 15.58
C LEU A 132 10.78 -14.11 14.26
N ALA A 133 11.91 -13.40 14.32
CA ALA A 133 12.55 -12.81 13.15
C ALA A 133 13.35 -13.89 12.41
N ILE A 134 12.79 -14.35 11.30
CA ILE A 134 13.45 -15.24 10.34
C ILE A 134 14.00 -14.40 9.18
N SER A 135 15.24 -14.66 8.78
CA SER A 135 15.85 -13.99 7.62
C SER A 135 15.22 -14.50 6.31
N ILE A 136 15.35 -13.72 5.23
CA ILE A 136 14.90 -14.13 3.89
C ILE A 136 15.57 -15.45 3.48
N ALA A 137 16.88 -15.58 3.72
CA ALA A 137 17.61 -16.81 3.45
C ALA A 137 17.03 -18.00 4.23
N ALA A 138 16.74 -17.83 5.53
CA ALA A 138 16.15 -18.89 6.33
C ALA A 138 14.72 -19.23 5.86
N ALA A 139 13.95 -18.25 5.36
CA ALA A 139 12.63 -18.51 4.77
C ALA A 139 12.73 -19.32 3.47
N PHE A 140 13.75 -19.06 2.64
CA PHE A 140 14.02 -19.85 1.44
C PHE A 140 14.50 -21.26 1.81
N SER A 141 15.26 -21.44 2.88
CA SER A 141 15.74 -22.76 3.31
C SER A 141 14.67 -23.69 3.87
N LEU A 142 13.40 -23.25 4.01
CA LEU A 142 12.31 -24.11 4.49
C LEU A 142 11.88 -25.18 3.46
N GLY A 143 12.40 -25.14 2.23
CA GLY A 143 12.11 -26.11 1.18
C GLY A 143 10.76 -25.93 0.47
N PHE A 144 9.94 -24.95 0.88
CA PHE A 144 8.72 -24.59 0.18
C PHE A 144 9.00 -23.64 -0.99
N SER A 145 8.15 -23.68 -2.01
CA SER A 145 8.12 -22.64 -3.04
C SER A 145 7.70 -21.30 -2.42
N VAL A 146 8.36 -20.24 -2.84
CA VAL A 146 8.29 -18.91 -2.23
C VAL A 146 7.85 -17.86 -3.25
N LEU A 147 6.85 -17.04 -2.87
CA LEU A 147 6.51 -15.82 -3.61
C LEU A 147 7.18 -14.62 -2.92
N VAL A 148 8.04 -13.91 -3.65
CA VAL A 148 8.80 -12.77 -3.16
C VAL A 148 8.32 -11.52 -3.89
N VAL A 149 7.71 -10.60 -3.14
CA VAL A 149 7.35 -9.27 -3.64
C VAL A 149 8.54 -8.35 -3.39
N ASN A 150 9.39 -8.14 -4.40
CA ASN A 150 10.67 -7.43 -4.28
C ASN A 150 10.60 -5.98 -4.78
N LEU A 151 9.91 -5.12 -4.04
CA LEU A 151 9.75 -3.71 -4.42
C LEU A 151 11.07 -2.93 -4.32
N ARG A 152 12.03 -3.41 -3.54
CA ARG A 152 13.34 -2.77 -3.35
C ARG A 152 14.36 -3.10 -4.44
N ALA A 153 14.06 -4.08 -5.30
CA ALA A 153 14.99 -4.63 -6.28
C ALA A 153 16.31 -5.17 -5.69
N VAL A 154 16.26 -5.82 -4.53
CA VAL A 154 17.45 -6.49 -3.95
C VAL A 154 17.84 -7.70 -4.80
N ASN A 155 19.13 -7.93 -5.02
CA ASN A 155 19.61 -9.16 -5.65
C ASN A 155 19.35 -10.38 -4.74
N LEU A 156 18.40 -11.23 -5.14
CA LEU A 156 18.04 -12.43 -4.38
C LEU A 156 18.96 -13.63 -4.65
N ARG A 157 19.74 -13.60 -5.75
CA ARG A 157 20.58 -14.74 -6.18
C ARG A 157 21.49 -15.30 -5.08
N PRO A 158 22.17 -14.48 -4.26
CA PRO A 158 23.04 -14.98 -3.19
C PRO A 158 22.29 -15.72 -2.07
N LEU A 159 20.97 -15.58 -2.01
CA LEU A 159 20.12 -16.14 -0.95
C LEU A 159 19.46 -17.45 -1.39
N ILE A 160 19.54 -17.82 -2.67
CA ILE A 160 18.84 -18.98 -3.24
C ILE A 160 19.52 -20.27 -2.77
N PRO A 161 18.78 -21.19 -2.12
CA PRO A 161 19.35 -22.45 -1.68
C PRO A 161 19.71 -23.36 -2.87
N PRO A 162 20.68 -24.28 -2.71
CA PRO A 162 21.03 -25.23 -3.76
C PRO A 162 19.82 -26.02 -4.27
N GLY A 163 19.67 -26.11 -5.59
CA GLY A 163 18.57 -26.86 -6.22
C GLY A 163 17.24 -26.12 -6.34
N ALA A 164 17.09 -24.95 -5.70
CA ALA A 164 15.94 -24.07 -5.95
C ALA A 164 16.09 -23.28 -7.25
N VAL A 165 14.97 -22.97 -7.88
CA VAL A 165 14.90 -22.21 -9.13
C VAL A 165 14.37 -20.81 -8.82
N LEU A 166 15.17 -19.78 -9.09
CA LEU A 166 14.72 -18.38 -9.05
C LEU A 166 14.17 -17.99 -10.42
N LEU A 167 12.94 -17.46 -10.44
CA LEU A 167 12.29 -16.90 -11.62
C LEU A 167 11.86 -15.47 -11.32
N THR A 168 12.16 -14.54 -12.24
CA THR A 168 11.73 -13.14 -12.12
C THR A 168 10.61 -12.87 -13.11
N GLU A 169 9.43 -12.48 -12.60
CA GLU A 169 8.20 -12.25 -13.37
C GLU A 169 7.76 -13.38 -14.33
N PRO A 170 7.87 -14.68 -13.97
CA PRO A 170 7.48 -15.78 -14.84
C PRO A 170 5.98 -15.80 -15.14
N GLU A 171 5.58 -16.56 -16.15
CA GLU A 171 4.16 -16.89 -16.35
C GLU A 171 3.67 -17.90 -15.29
N PRO A 172 2.41 -17.81 -14.82
CA PRO A 172 1.92 -18.68 -13.74
C PRO A 172 1.99 -20.18 -14.10
N ASP A 173 1.77 -20.52 -15.36
CA ASP A 173 1.80 -21.91 -15.85
C ASP A 173 3.22 -22.52 -15.77
N GLU A 174 4.26 -21.72 -16.03
CA GLU A 174 5.64 -22.16 -15.88
C GLU A 174 5.97 -22.46 -14.41
N VAL A 175 5.53 -21.58 -13.50
CA VAL A 175 5.70 -21.76 -12.06
C VAL A 175 5.02 -23.04 -11.60
N LEU A 176 3.76 -23.24 -12.00
CA LEU A 176 2.99 -24.42 -11.63
C LEU A 176 3.64 -25.71 -12.13
N ARG A 177 4.10 -25.73 -13.39
CA ARG A 177 4.82 -26.88 -13.96
C ARG A 177 6.05 -27.25 -13.14
N LEU A 178 6.90 -26.28 -12.80
CA LEU A 178 8.11 -26.54 -12.01
C LEU A 178 7.79 -26.99 -10.59
N MET A 179 6.73 -26.47 -9.97
CA MET A 179 6.25 -26.96 -8.68
C MET A 179 5.77 -28.42 -8.76
N MET A 180 5.07 -28.80 -9.82
CA MET A 180 4.60 -30.18 -10.04
C MET A 180 5.76 -31.16 -10.29
N GLU A 181 6.88 -30.68 -10.84
CA GLU A 181 8.13 -31.45 -10.94
C GLU A 181 8.86 -31.63 -9.59
N GLY A 182 8.28 -31.13 -8.50
CA GLY A 182 8.86 -31.22 -7.16
C GLY A 182 10.01 -30.23 -6.92
N LYS A 183 10.23 -29.26 -7.82
CA LYS A 183 11.26 -28.24 -7.63
C LYS A 183 10.77 -27.18 -6.65
N GLN A 184 11.68 -26.71 -5.81
CA GLN A 184 11.45 -25.50 -5.05
C GLN A 184 11.55 -24.29 -5.98
N VAL A 185 10.44 -23.56 -6.15
CA VAL A 185 10.40 -22.37 -7.03
C VAL A 185 10.33 -21.11 -6.18
N ILE A 186 11.26 -20.19 -6.40
CA ILE A 186 11.28 -18.86 -5.80
C ILE A 186 10.90 -17.88 -6.90
N VAL A 187 9.72 -17.28 -6.79
CA VAL A 187 9.22 -16.29 -7.75
C VAL A 187 9.46 -14.90 -7.20
N GLU A 188 10.24 -14.11 -7.92
CA GLU A 188 10.40 -12.67 -7.68
C GLU A 188 9.41 -11.90 -8.55
N THR A 189 8.61 -11.03 -7.94
CA THR A 189 7.63 -10.21 -8.66
C THR A 189 7.38 -8.86 -7.99
N VAL A 190 6.83 -7.90 -8.74
CA VAL A 190 6.17 -6.69 -8.22
C VAL A 190 4.65 -6.75 -8.35
N TRP A 191 4.09 -7.79 -9.00
CA TRP A 191 2.65 -8.00 -9.22
C TRP A 191 2.14 -9.30 -8.58
N PRO A 192 2.02 -9.36 -7.23
CA PRO A 192 1.63 -10.59 -6.54
C PRO A 192 0.24 -11.13 -6.91
N SER A 193 -0.66 -10.28 -7.41
CA SER A 193 -2.01 -10.67 -7.84
C SER A 193 -1.98 -11.69 -9.00
N LYS A 194 -0.96 -11.62 -9.87
CA LYS A 194 -0.72 -12.57 -10.99
C LYS A 194 -0.64 -14.02 -10.51
N TYR A 195 -0.28 -14.25 -9.25
CA TYR A 195 0.01 -15.57 -8.70
C TYR A 195 -0.96 -16.03 -7.59
N MET A 196 -2.11 -15.38 -7.44
CA MET A 196 -3.06 -15.69 -6.36
C MET A 196 -3.57 -17.14 -6.38
N GLY A 197 -3.66 -17.76 -7.55
CA GLY A 197 -4.11 -19.15 -7.71
C GLY A 197 -3.04 -20.22 -7.42
N LEU A 198 -1.79 -19.83 -7.15
CA LEU A 198 -0.69 -20.78 -6.98
C LEU A 198 -0.41 -21.08 -5.49
N PRO A 199 -0.07 -22.34 -5.15
CA PRO A 199 0.05 -22.80 -3.77
C PRO A 199 1.43 -22.52 -3.15
N PHE A 200 1.83 -21.25 -3.05
CA PHE A 200 3.07 -20.88 -2.36
C PHE A 200 2.98 -21.13 -0.85
N GLY A 201 3.92 -21.90 -0.30
CA GLY A 201 4.01 -22.17 1.14
C GLY A 201 4.60 -21.01 1.94
N VAL A 202 5.39 -20.15 1.29
CA VAL A 202 6.00 -18.97 1.92
C VAL A 202 5.77 -17.73 1.05
N ARG A 203 5.47 -16.61 1.70
CA ARG A 203 5.32 -15.30 1.05
C ARG A 203 6.21 -14.29 1.75
N VAL A 204 7.09 -13.64 0.98
CA VAL A 204 8.04 -12.63 1.47
C VAL A 204 7.72 -11.31 0.79
N LYS A 205 7.64 -10.22 1.55
CA LYS A 205 7.54 -8.85 1.01
C LYS A 205 8.77 -8.07 1.41
N ILE A 206 9.48 -7.54 0.42
CA ILE A 206 10.61 -6.64 0.59
C ILE A 206 10.11 -5.24 0.21
N PRO A 207 9.90 -4.33 1.17
CA PRO A 207 9.39 -2.99 0.89
C PRO A 207 10.42 -2.17 0.09
N PRO A 208 10.00 -1.12 -0.63
CA PRO A 208 10.93 -0.15 -1.21
C PRO A 208 11.81 0.51 -0.13
N MET A 209 12.82 1.25 -0.54
CA MET A 209 13.59 2.12 0.36
C MET A 209 12.71 3.25 0.87
N SER A 210 13.00 3.74 2.07
CA SER A 210 12.49 5.04 2.51
C SER A 210 13.14 6.16 1.69
N LYS A 211 12.50 7.33 1.68
CA LYS A 211 13.05 8.54 1.05
C LYS A 211 14.44 8.89 1.60
N GLU A 212 14.65 8.73 2.91
CA GLU A 212 15.92 9.00 3.59
C GLU A 212 17.00 8.00 3.19
N GLU A 213 16.67 6.70 3.14
CA GLU A 213 17.61 5.66 2.70
C GLU A 213 18.03 5.89 1.25
N PHE A 214 17.08 6.24 0.39
CA PHE A 214 17.33 6.54 -1.02
C PHE A 214 18.23 7.78 -1.20
N ALA A 215 17.92 8.85 -0.47
CA ALA A 215 18.70 10.09 -0.49
C ALA A 215 20.14 9.88 0.00
N GLU A 216 20.32 9.14 1.09
CA GLU A 216 21.65 8.84 1.63
C GLU A 216 22.46 7.97 0.67
N GLU A 217 21.82 7.02 -0.02
CA GLU A 217 22.48 6.18 -1.01
C GLU A 217 22.91 6.97 -2.26
N LEU A 218 22.06 7.89 -2.74
CA LEU A 218 22.43 8.83 -3.80
C LEU A 218 23.61 9.70 -3.37
N LYS A 219 23.57 10.28 -2.18
CA LYS A 219 24.66 11.09 -1.64
C LYS A 219 25.96 10.32 -1.52
N ARG A 220 25.89 9.10 -0.99
CA ARG A 220 27.06 8.23 -0.83
C ARG A 220 27.76 7.96 -2.16
N ARG A 221 27.00 7.77 -3.23
CA ARG A 221 27.54 7.38 -4.54
C ARG A 221 27.90 8.55 -5.45
N THR A 222 27.18 9.67 -5.36
CA THR A 222 27.45 10.88 -6.16
C THR A 222 28.42 11.85 -5.46
N GLY A 223 28.47 11.78 -4.12
CA GLY A 223 29.14 12.77 -3.28
C GLY A 223 28.33 14.05 -3.07
N VAL A 224 27.09 14.12 -3.55
CA VAL A 224 26.24 15.33 -3.55
C VAL A 224 25.14 15.20 -2.50
N SER A 225 24.90 16.25 -1.72
CA SER A 225 23.78 16.24 -0.78
C SER A 225 22.45 16.36 -1.52
N VAL A 226 21.49 15.49 -1.21
CA VAL A 226 20.13 15.56 -1.78
C VAL A 226 19.35 16.64 -1.05
N GLU A 227 18.85 17.65 -1.78
CA GLU A 227 18.01 18.69 -1.21
C GLU A 227 16.65 18.13 -0.73
N ARG A 228 16.09 18.76 0.31
CA ARG A 228 14.91 18.24 1.04
C ARG A 228 13.67 18.08 0.13
N GLY A 229 13.55 18.94 -0.89
CA GLY A 229 12.45 18.96 -1.84
C GLY A 229 12.62 18.03 -3.05
N LEU A 230 13.85 17.62 -3.41
CA LEU A 230 14.11 16.96 -4.70
C LEU A 230 13.35 15.64 -4.90
N LEU A 231 13.02 14.95 -3.80
CA LEU A 231 12.31 13.67 -3.81
C LEU A 231 10.90 13.78 -3.23
N GLU A 232 10.32 14.98 -3.06
CA GLU A 232 8.93 15.12 -2.57
C GLU A 232 7.92 14.56 -3.55
N ASP A 233 8.08 14.85 -4.84
CA ASP A 233 7.18 14.37 -5.90
C ASP A 233 7.60 13.00 -6.46
N TYR A 234 8.63 12.37 -5.89
CA TYR A 234 9.15 11.10 -6.38
C TYR A 234 8.29 9.93 -5.84
N PRO A 235 7.59 9.17 -6.71
CA PRO A 235 6.67 8.12 -6.27
C PRO A 235 7.33 7.05 -5.38
N GLU A 236 6.66 6.67 -4.29
CA GLU A 236 7.23 5.74 -3.29
C GLU A 236 7.68 4.39 -3.88
N TRP A 237 6.92 3.86 -4.85
CA TRP A 237 7.22 2.59 -5.50
C TRP A 237 8.48 2.64 -6.38
N LEU A 238 8.96 3.85 -6.71
CA LEU A 238 10.22 4.05 -7.44
C LEU A 238 11.45 4.11 -6.52
N PHE A 239 11.30 4.21 -5.19
CA PHE A 239 12.44 4.18 -4.26
C PHE A 239 13.05 2.78 -4.16
N ASN A 240 13.81 2.36 -5.17
CA ASN A 240 14.39 1.04 -5.27
C ASN A 240 15.77 1.07 -5.94
N TYR A 241 16.56 0.02 -5.76
CA TYR A 241 17.94 0.02 -6.27
C TYR A 241 17.99 0.15 -7.79
N ARG A 242 16.99 -0.36 -8.52
CA ARG A 242 16.97 -0.26 -9.98
C ARG A 242 16.90 1.20 -10.45
N ASN A 243 16.00 2.00 -9.88
CA ASN A 243 15.91 3.42 -10.24
C ASN A 243 17.10 4.22 -9.73
N LEU A 244 17.64 3.86 -8.58
CA LEU A 244 18.88 4.45 -8.09
C LEU A 244 20.02 4.28 -9.10
N GLU A 245 20.21 3.07 -9.65
CA GLU A 245 21.22 2.83 -10.69
C GLU A 245 20.94 3.64 -11.97
N PHE A 246 19.67 3.78 -12.38
CA PHE A 246 19.34 4.60 -13.56
C PHE A 246 19.65 6.08 -13.34
N ILE A 247 19.32 6.63 -12.16
CA ILE A 247 19.66 8.02 -11.81
C ILE A 247 21.18 8.20 -11.84
N LEU A 248 21.95 7.27 -11.26
CA LEU A 248 23.42 7.35 -11.26
C LEU A 248 24.00 7.31 -12.68
N GLN A 249 23.49 6.44 -13.56
CA GLN A 249 23.93 6.37 -14.95
C GLN A 249 23.63 7.67 -15.72
N ILE A 250 22.49 8.31 -15.47
CA ILE A 250 22.15 9.60 -16.07
C ILE A 250 23.07 10.70 -15.51
N PHE A 251 23.24 10.74 -14.20
CA PHE A 251 24.13 11.66 -13.49
C PHE A 251 25.56 11.59 -14.02
N GLU A 252 26.14 10.40 -14.12
CA GLU A 252 27.50 10.20 -14.64
C GLU A 252 27.65 10.76 -16.07
N LYS A 253 26.69 10.47 -16.96
CA LYS A 253 26.69 11.00 -18.32
C LYS A 253 26.56 12.52 -18.41
N LEU A 254 25.85 13.14 -17.47
CA LEU A 254 25.71 14.60 -17.41
C LEU A 254 27.00 15.25 -16.92
N VAL A 255 27.63 14.69 -15.89
CA VAL A 255 28.93 15.14 -15.39
C VAL A 255 30.02 15.00 -16.45
N GLU A 256 30.03 13.89 -17.21
CA GLU A 256 30.94 13.71 -18.36
C GLU A 256 30.75 14.77 -19.46
N LYS A 257 29.54 15.33 -19.57
CA LYS A 257 29.21 16.43 -20.50
C LYS A 257 29.50 17.82 -19.92
N GLY A 258 30.05 17.89 -18.70
CA GLY A 258 30.43 19.15 -18.05
C GLY A 258 29.30 19.83 -17.28
N VAL A 259 28.20 19.13 -16.99
CA VAL A 259 27.17 19.64 -16.07
C VAL A 259 27.69 19.57 -14.63
N GLU A 260 27.48 20.61 -13.84
CA GLU A 260 27.86 20.63 -12.43
C GLU A 260 27.12 19.54 -11.64
N LYS A 261 27.73 18.99 -10.61
CA LYS A 261 27.23 17.75 -9.97
C LYS A 261 25.84 17.93 -9.34
N GLU A 262 25.61 19.03 -8.65
CA GLU A 262 24.33 19.35 -8.03
C GLU A 262 23.21 19.41 -9.08
N GLU A 263 23.45 20.15 -10.17
CA GLU A 263 22.53 20.28 -11.30
C GLU A 263 22.33 18.95 -12.04
N ALA A 264 23.40 18.17 -12.23
CA ALA A 264 23.35 16.86 -12.87
C ALA A 264 22.47 15.88 -12.08
N LEU A 265 22.50 15.93 -10.74
CA LEU A 265 21.68 15.08 -9.90
C LEU A 265 20.20 15.46 -9.99
N GLU A 266 19.90 16.75 -9.94
CA GLU A 266 18.53 17.26 -10.10
C GLU A 266 17.94 16.85 -11.45
N ILE A 267 18.68 17.08 -12.55
CA ILE A 267 18.26 16.67 -13.90
C ILE A 267 18.10 15.14 -13.97
N ALA A 268 19.01 14.37 -13.37
CA ALA A 268 18.92 12.91 -13.40
C ALA A 268 17.66 12.38 -12.70
N VAL A 269 17.27 12.95 -11.56
CA VAL A 269 16.03 12.62 -10.87
C VAL A 269 14.81 12.97 -11.73
N MET A 270 14.79 14.19 -12.31
CA MET A 270 13.69 14.63 -13.17
C MET A 270 13.53 13.75 -14.42
N VAL A 271 14.63 13.46 -15.11
CA VAL A 271 14.64 12.61 -16.31
C VAL A 271 14.17 11.20 -15.97
N ASN A 272 14.56 10.66 -14.82
CA ASN A 272 14.09 9.35 -14.38
C ASN A 272 12.58 9.32 -14.07
N LEU A 273 12.02 10.45 -13.62
CA LEU A 273 10.57 10.64 -13.48
C LEU A 273 9.85 10.84 -14.84
N GLY A 274 10.59 10.95 -15.94
CA GLY A 274 10.04 11.22 -17.27
C GLY A 274 9.86 12.69 -17.60
N PHE A 275 10.41 13.60 -16.79
CA PHE A 275 10.43 15.04 -17.09
C PHE A 275 11.71 15.40 -17.84
N ILE A 276 11.57 15.94 -19.05
CA ILE A 276 12.67 16.53 -19.82
C ILE A 276 12.53 18.05 -19.71
N PRO A 277 13.39 18.75 -18.93
CA PRO A 277 13.24 20.19 -18.67
C PRO A 277 13.15 21.04 -19.94
N SER A 278 13.89 20.67 -20.99
CA SER A 278 13.96 21.42 -22.26
C SER A 278 12.70 21.31 -23.14
N GLU A 279 11.80 20.35 -22.91
CA GLU A 279 10.56 20.20 -23.71
C GLU A 279 9.42 21.11 -23.22
N PHE A 280 9.55 21.74 -22.04
CA PHE A 280 8.53 22.62 -21.47
C PHE A 280 8.76 24.12 -21.69
N GLU A 281 9.95 24.53 -22.16
CA GLU A 281 10.20 25.93 -22.58
C GLU A 281 9.41 26.34 -23.84
N GLY A 282 8.76 25.40 -24.53
CA GLY A 282 7.98 25.62 -25.75
C GLY A 282 6.44 25.60 -25.61
N LEU A 283 5.88 25.24 -24.45
CA LEU A 283 4.42 25.08 -24.25
C LEU A 283 3.79 26.18 -23.38
N SER A 284 4.48 27.31 -23.19
CA SER A 284 3.85 28.54 -22.75
C SER A 284 2.90 29.05 -23.84
N LEU A 285 1.60 28.84 -23.60
CA LEU A 285 0.49 29.51 -24.28
C LEU A 285 0.76 31.02 -24.33
N LYS A 286 1.33 31.49 -25.44
CA LYS A 286 1.11 32.86 -25.91
C LYS A 286 -0.36 32.97 -26.35
N SER A 287 -1.27 33.08 -25.40
CA SER A 287 -2.52 33.80 -25.61
C SER A 287 -2.21 35.29 -25.64
N LYS A 288 -1.80 35.76 -26.82
CA LYS A 288 -2.02 37.14 -27.25
C LYS A 288 -2.64 37.11 -28.64
N ARG A 289 -3.97 37.12 -28.67
CA ARG A 289 -4.79 38.04 -29.47
C ARG A 289 -6.11 38.25 -28.76
#